data_AF-A0A1E5PVD8-F1
#
_entry.id   AF-A0A1E5PVD8-F1
#
_cell.length_a   1.000
_cell.length_b   1.000
_cell.length_c   1.000
_cell.angle_alpha   90.00
_cell.angle_beta   90.00
_cell.angle_gamma   90.00
#
_symmetry.space_group_name_H-M   'P 1'
#
loop_
_entity.id
_entity.type
_entity.pdbx_description
1 polymer ?
#
loop_
_entity_poly.entity_id
_entity_poly.type
_entity_poly.pdbx_seq_one_letter_code
_entity_poly.pdbx_strand_id
1 'polypeptide(L)' 'MEFVVGDMAITTIGLDGDDRAIEFLVFGPAATDQGRFAIHREHGQGWETARLTVPPQAGSVPVAAVEWAVEFAREYL' A
#
# COMPACT_ATOMS: atom_id res chain seq x y z
N MET A 1 1.39 -10.49 3.51
CA MET A 1 2.87 -10.50 3.69
C MET A 1 3.24 -9.23 4.44
N GLU A 2 4.18 -9.28 5.38
CA GLU A 2 4.61 -8.14 6.18
C GLU A 2 6.03 -7.72 5.78
N PHE A 3 6.26 -6.41 5.66
CA PHE A 3 7.52 -5.80 5.27
C PHE A 3 7.87 -4.67 6.22
N VAL A 4 9.15 -4.56 6.60
CA VAL A 4 9.61 -3.47 7.47
C VAL A 4 10.35 -2.44 6.61
N VAL A 5 9.92 -1.19 6.66
CA VAL A 5 10.49 -0.06 5.92
C VAL A 5 10.85 1.03 6.92
N GLY A 6 12.13 1.17 7.28
CA GLY A 6 12.52 2.04 8.38
C GLY A 6 12.00 1.53 9.72
N ASP A 7 11.18 2.34 10.40
CA ASP A 7 10.53 2.03 11.68
C ASP A 7 9.05 1.65 11.56
N MET A 8 8.53 1.52 10.33
CA MET A 8 7.16 1.12 10.05
C MET A 8 7.07 -0.29 9.47
N ALA A 9 5.98 -0.99 9.80
CA ALA A 9 5.62 -2.28 9.20
C ALA A 9 4.47 -2.09 8.20
N ILE A 10 4.59 -2.68 7.02
CA ILE A 10 3.61 -2.62 5.94
C ILE A 10 3.13 -4.04 5.65
N THR A 11 1.83 -4.26 5.76
CA THR A 11 1.20 -5.55 5.52
C THR A 11 0.20 -5.47 4.39
N THR A 12 0.35 -6.34 3.40
CA THR A 12 -0.70 -6.55 2.38
C THR A 12 -1.87 -7.30 3.01
N ILE A 13 -3.06 -6.69 2.98
CA ILE A 13 -4.28 -7.23 3.59
C ILE A 13 -5.35 -7.66 2.57
N GLY A 14 -5.18 -7.27 1.30
CA GLY A 14 -6.07 -7.67 0.22
C GLY A 14 -5.42 -7.48 -1.15
N LEU A 15 -5.77 -8.37 -2.06
CA LEU A 15 -5.49 -8.28 -3.49
C LEU A 15 -6.82 -8.55 -4.18
N ASP A 16 -7.22 -7.72 -5.14
CA ASP A 16 -8.37 -8.08 -5.97
C ASP A 16 -7.99 -9.28 -6.85
N GLY A 17 -8.98 -10.10 -7.24
CA GLY A 17 -8.71 -11.35 -7.97
C GLY A 17 -8.11 -11.17 -9.37
N ASP A 18 -7.93 -9.92 -9.81
CA ASP A 18 -7.35 -9.52 -11.10
C ASP A 18 -5.95 -8.90 -10.95
N ASP A 19 -5.39 -8.83 -9.73
CA ASP A 19 -4.09 -8.22 -9.39
C ASP A 19 -3.96 -6.77 -9.91
N ARG A 20 -5.05 -6.00 -9.79
CA ARG A 20 -5.15 -4.59 -10.19
C ARG A 20 -5.32 -3.65 -9.01
N ALA A 21 -5.69 -4.15 -7.84
CA ALA A 21 -5.82 -3.38 -6.62
C ALA A 21 -5.20 -4.14 -5.45
N ILE A 22 -4.35 -3.45 -4.70
CA ILE A 22 -3.69 -3.99 -3.52
C ILE A 22 -4.00 -3.10 -2.34
N GLU A 23 -4.40 -3.72 -1.25
CA GLU A 23 -4.68 -3.02 -0.01
C GLU A 23 -3.61 -3.28 1.03
N PHE A 24 -3.20 -2.20 1.69
CA PHE A 24 -2.12 -2.17 2.66
C PHE A 24 -2.57 -1.62 3.99
N LEU A 25 -1.97 -2.17 5.03
CA LEU A 25 -2.03 -1.71 6.41
C LEU A 25 -0.62 -1.31 6.83
N VAL A 26 -0.46 -0.09 7.33
CA VAL A 26 0.81 0.43 7.85
C VAL A 26 0.69 0.53 9.35
N PHE A 27 1.72 0.09 10.06
CA PHE A 27 1.89 0.29 11.49
C PHE A 27 3.11 1.17 11.70
N GLY A 28 2.90 2.33 12.28
CA GLY A 28 3.97 3.22 12.72
C GLY A 28 4.67 2.70 13.98
N PRO A 29 5.70 3.41 14.45
CA PRO A 29 6.49 3.00 15.62
C PRO A 29 5.69 2.93 16.92
N ALA A 30 4.57 3.66 17.00
CA ALA A 30 3.58 3.49 18.06
C ALA A 30 2.49 2.50 17.59
N ALA A 31 2.15 1.52 18.42
CA ALA A 31 1.17 0.48 18.09
C ALA A 31 -0.25 1.02 17.76
N THR A 32 -0.55 2.26 18.13
CA THR A 32 -1.81 2.95 17.81
C THR A 32 -1.76 3.73 16.51
N ASP A 33 -0.57 3.93 15.93
CA ASP A 33 -0.40 4.64 14.67
C ASP A 33 -0.60 3.64 13.53
N GLN A 34 -1.82 3.60 13.01
CA GLN A 34 -2.19 2.70 11.93
C GLN A 34 -2.69 3.50 10.73
N GLY A 35 -2.20 3.13 9.56
CA GLY A 35 -2.57 3.65 8.25
C GLY A 35 -3.24 2.60 7.39
N ARG A 36 -4.28 2.93 6.65
CA ARG A 36 -4.85 2.05 5.61
C ARG A 36 -4.90 2.78 4.28
N PHE A 37 -4.40 2.13 3.23
CA PHE A 37 -4.49 2.66 1.88
C PHE A 37 -4.53 1.53 0.86
N ALA A 38 -4.91 1.87 -0.37
CA ALA A 38 -4.85 0.96 -1.50
C ALA A 38 -4.23 1.64 -2.71
N ILE A 39 -3.46 0.89 -3.49
CA ILE A 39 -3.04 1.31 -4.83
C ILE A 39 -3.80 0.49 -5.86
N HIS A 40 -4.14 1.10 -6.99
CA HIS A 40 -4.82 0.42 -8.07
C HIS A 40 -4.39 0.94 -9.44
N ARG A 41 -4.39 0.05 -10.44
CA ARG A 41 -4.09 0.36 -11.84
C ARG A 41 -5.29 0.13 -12.74
N GLU A 42 -5.38 0.90 -13.82
CA GLU A 42 -6.35 0.61 -14.88
C GLU A 42 -5.92 -0.64 -15.67
N HIS A 43 -6.89 -1.30 -16.31
CA HIS A 43 -6.61 -2.51 -17.08
C HIS A 43 -5.61 -2.22 -18.21
N GLY A 44 -4.56 -3.04 -18.29
CA GLY A 44 -3.51 -2.91 -19.31
C GLY A 44 -2.52 -1.76 -19.09
N GLN A 45 -2.58 -1.06 -17.96
CA GLN A 45 -1.58 -0.07 -17.57
C GLN A 45 -0.55 -0.68 -16.60
N GLY A 46 0.66 -0.11 -16.55
CA GLY A 46 1.67 -0.48 -15.56
C GLY A 46 1.45 0.21 -14.21
N TRP A 47 2.11 -0.30 -13.17
CA TRP A 47 2.03 0.24 -11.80
C TRP A 47 2.66 1.63 -11.65
N GLU A 48 3.47 2.08 -12.61
CA GLU A 48 3.96 3.46 -12.69
C GLU A 48 2.85 4.50 -12.86
N THR A 49 1.66 4.07 -13.29
CA THR A 49 0.45 4.91 -13.40
C THR A 49 -0.56 4.66 -12.28
N ALA A 50 -0.17 3.93 -11.24
CA ALA A 50 -1.05 3.54 -10.16
C ALA A 50 -1.69 4.77 -9.48
N ARG A 51 -2.96 4.63 -9.14
CA ARG A 51 -3.72 5.59 -8.36
C ARG A 51 -3.76 5.15 -6.90
N LEU A 52 -3.69 6.11 -6.01
CA LEU A 52 -3.78 5.92 -4.56
C LEU A 52 -5.21 6.20 -4.08
N THR A 53 -5.73 5.32 -3.23
CA THR A 53 -6.96 5.52 -2.47
C THR A 53 -6.65 5.49 -0.99
N VAL A 54 -7.05 6.54 -0.27
CA VAL A 54 -6.96 6.62 1.19
C VAL A 54 -8.36 6.86 1.75
N PRO A 55 -8.97 5.92 2.48
CA PRO A 55 -10.28 6.15 3.08
C PRO A 55 -10.20 7.26 4.14
N PRO A 56 -11.28 8.02 4.40
CA PRO A 56 -11.26 9.11 5.38
C PRO A 56 -10.90 8.66 6.81
N GLN A 57 -11.10 7.38 7.13
CA GLN A 57 -10.81 6.76 8.42
C GLN A 57 -9.46 6.01 8.43
N ALA A 58 -8.61 6.24 7.42
CA ALA A 58 -7.36 5.51 7.22
C ALA A 58 -6.35 5.65 8.37
N GLY A 59 -6.43 6.70 9.18
CA GLY A 59 -5.33 7.08 10.06
C GLY A 59 -4.14 7.64 9.28
N SER A 60 -2.92 7.51 9.82
CA SER A 60 -1.72 8.10 9.23
C SER A 60 -1.15 7.21 8.13
N VAL A 61 -1.01 7.74 6.91
CA VAL A 61 -0.40 7.02 5.77
C VAL A 61 0.88 7.76 5.36
N PRO A 62 2.07 7.29 5.80
CA PRO A 62 3.33 7.88 5.40
C PRO A 62 3.56 7.77 3.89
N VAL A 63 4.07 8.84 3.26
CA VAL A 63 4.38 8.84 1.82
C VAL A 63 5.37 7.74 1.45
N ALA A 64 6.38 7.50 2.30
CA ALA A 64 7.35 6.43 2.08
C ALA A 64 6.71 5.03 2.01
N ALA A 65 5.59 4.79 2.70
CA ALA A 65 4.87 3.53 2.62
C ALA A 65 4.18 3.36 1.26
N VAL A 66 3.65 4.47 0.72
CA VAL A 66 3.04 4.50 -0.61
C VAL A 66 4.09 4.29 -1.71
N GLU A 67 5.23 4.97 -1.61
CA GLU A 67 6.35 4.81 -2.55
C GLU A 67 6.83 3.36 -2.58
N TRP A 68 7.07 2.77 -1.40
CA TRP A 68 7.44 1.36 -1.29
C TRP A 68 6.38 0.43 -1.91
N ALA A 69 5.09 0.68 -1.67
CA ALA A 69 4.02 -0.17 -2.19
C ALA A 69 3.95 -0.16 -3.72
N VAL A 70 4.17 1.00 -4.35
CA VAL A 70 4.20 1.12 -5.82
C VAL A 70 5.42 0.40 -6.40
N GLU A 71 6.59 0.54 -5.77
CA GLU A 71 7.81 -0.16 -6.20
C GLU A 71 7.67 -1.68 -6.05
N PHE A 72 7.12 -2.16 -4.93
CA PHE A 72 6.79 -3.57 -4.74
C PHE A 72 5.85 -4.09 -5.84
N ALA A 73 4.77 -3.37 -6.12
CA ALA A 73 3.84 -3.79 -7.15
C ALA A 73 4.50 -3.83 -8.54
N ARG A 74 5.36 -2.85 -8.87
CA ARG A 74 6.12 -2.83 -10.13
C ARG A 74 7.08 -4.01 -10.29
N GLU A 75 7.70 -4.44 -9.19
CA GLU A 75 8.71 -5.50 -9.24
C GLU A 75 8.09 -6.91 -9.24
N TYR A 76 6.91 -7.07 -8.64
CA TYR A 76 6.36 -8.39 -8.34
C TYR A 76 4.99 -8.69 -8.97
N LEU A 77 4.31 -7.73 -9.63
CA LEU A 77 2.95 -7.85 -10.21
C LEU A 77 2.77 -7.13 -11.57
#